data_AF-A0A3S1ZPQ3-F1
#
_entry.id   AF-A0A3S1ZPQ3-F1
#
_cell.length_a   1.000
_cell.length_b   1.000
_cell.length_c   1.000
_cell.angle_alpha   90.00
_cell.angle_beta   90.00
_cell.angle_gamma   90.00
#
_symmetry.space_group_name_H-M   'P 1'
#
loop_
_entity.id
_entity.type
_entity.pdbx_description
1 polymer ?
#
loop_
_entity_poly.entity_id
_entity_poly.type
_entity_poly.pdbx_seq_one_letter_code
_entity_poly.pdbx_strand_id
1 'polypeptide(L)'
;MQEDKIRQALVELLYRNSYGVVISNIVISMAAVYVLRTAVSANWLIGWLAALYLLTAIRVLASRRFFSRSRDRGSILRWAWLATAFSCMSGLLWGVLGWVGFMPEAPIVLSFTVIVLTGLVCGTVPSLSAFPPALVGSILATVVPVALRCLTTQSDISGAFLFLLASLVAINFYYCRITYRMLRETVSLRLENETLVEHLQEERDRAQTADRAKTRFLAAASHDLRQPIHALSLLVSTLAILGQRGDVPSGEARDLASRAKSVVSNFSGLLNALLDISRLDAGIVTVASEAVPLRDLFGDLRNEFAAEAKQRGLTWRVVDSSLYVDSDPMMLKRILNNLISNALRYTKQGGVLLGCRRRGACVEIQVLDSGPGIPADQQGMVFEEFVQLQNPARDRTQGLGLGLAIVRRTAELLGHPLKLASTSGRGSLFSITVAKAGAVQARLEVDTTSPASSAAGIMVVEDEGDVLDAMVRLLSLEGHRVYPGRSAAEAQEAHTAALAAGDAPVDLIIADYRLENDTTGTDAIRALHAHIGRLVPTIIITGDTSPARLKEISASGSRILHKPIADEELRETITAVCFGGKAISGDTR
;
A
#
# COMPACT_ATOMS: atom_id res chain seq x y z
N MET A 1 -4.23 -19.93 -25.06
CA MET A 1 -4.87 -18.59 -25.03
C MET A 1 -4.11 -17.55 -25.85
N GLN A 2 -2.84 -17.23 -25.54
CA GLN A 2 -2.08 -16.23 -26.30
C GLN A 2 -1.77 -16.68 -27.74
N GLU A 3 -1.41 -17.94 -27.92
CA GLU A 3 -1.19 -18.52 -29.25
C GLU A 3 -2.46 -18.53 -30.11
N ASP A 4 -3.64 -18.68 -29.49
CA ASP A 4 -4.93 -18.64 -30.17
C ASP A 4 -5.29 -17.22 -30.64
N LYS A 5 -5.01 -16.21 -29.82
CA LYS A 5 -5.15 -14.79 -30.19
C LYS A 5 -4.23 -14.43 -31.36
N ILE A 6 -2.99 -14.92 -31.35
CA ILE A 6 -2.04 -14.73 -32.45
C ILE A 6 -2.59 -15.37 -33.73
N ARG A 7 -3.04 -16.63 -33.66
CA ARG A 7 -3.62 -17.33 -34.82
C ARG A 7 -4.84 -16.60 -35.37
N GLN A 8 -5.72 -16.11 -34.50
CA GLN A 8 -6.89 -15.32 -34.91
C GLN A 8 -6.48 -14.06 -35.67
N ALA A 9 -5.56 -13.26 -35.13
CA ALA A 9 -5.08 -12.04 -35.77
C ALA A 9 -4.44 -12.31 -37.15
N LEU A 10 -3.69 -13.41 -37.29
CA LEU A 10 -3.12 -13.82 -38.57
C LEU A 10 -4.18 -14.20 -39.61
N VAL A 11 -5.24 -14.91 -39.21
CA VAL A 11 -6.37 -15.23 -40.11
C VAL A 11 -7.16 -13.97 -40.49
N GLU A 12 -7.32 -13.02 -39.57
CA GLU A 12 -7.94 -11.73 -39.88
C GLU A 12 -7.14 -10.94 -40.93
N LEU A 13 -5.80 -10.94 -40.83
CA LEU A 13 -4.91 -10.35 -41.84
C LEU A 13 -5.09 -11.03 -43.21
N LEU A 14 -5.22 -12.36 -43.25
CA LEU A 14 -5.45 -13.11 -44.50
C LEU A 14 -6.74 -12.69 -45.23
N TYR A 15 -7.83 -12.50 -44.48
CA TYR A 15 -9.11 -12.05 -45.04
C TYR A 15 -9.10 -10.56 -45.41
N ARG A 16 -8.37 -9.72 -44.67
CA ARG A 16 -8.21 -8.30 -44.99
C ARG A 16 -7.37 -8.10 -46.26
N ASN A 17 -6.32 -8.89 -46.44
CA ASN A 17 -5.47 -8.86 -47.64
C ASN A 17 -6.20 -9.38 -48.89
N SER A 18 -7.31 -10.10 -48.74
CA SER A 18 -8.08 -10.62 -49.88
C SER A 18 -8.70 -9.52 -50.76
N TYR A 19 -8.88 -8.30 -50.24
CA TYR A 19 -9.33 -7.17 -51.06
C TYR A 19 -8.26 -6.72 -52.07
N GLY A 20 -6.97 -6.81 -51.72
CA GLY A 20 -5.87 -6.52 -52.65
C GLY A 20 -5.85 -7.50 -53.84
N VAL A 21 -6.17 -8.77 -53.59
CA VAL A 21 -6.24 -9.81 -54.63
C VAL A 21 -7.32 -9.51 -55.68
N VAL A 22 -8.43 -8.87 -55.29
CA VAL A 22 -9.49 -8.47 -56.24
C VAL A 22 -8.96 -7.49 -57.27
N ILE A 23 -8.22 -6.48 -56.83
CA ILE A 23 -7.64 -5.45 -57.70
C ILE A 23 -6.66 -6.10 -58.68
N SER A 24 -5.76 -6.95 -58.17
CA SER A 24 -4.80 -7.67 -58.99
C SER A 24 -5.48 -8.57 -60.03
N ASN A 25 -6.52 -9.31 -59.64
CA ASN A 25 -7.25 -10.19 -60.57
C ASN A 25 -7.92 -9.42 -61.70
N ILE A 26 -8.51 -8.25 -61.43
CA ILE A 26 -9.15 -7.43 -62.47
C ILE A 26 -8.10 -6.87 -63.44
N VAL A 27 -7.06 -6.21 -62.93
CA VAL A 27 -6.06 -5.53 -63.76
C VAL A 27 -5.25 -6.52 -64.60
N ILE A 28 -4.78 -7.61 -63.99
CA ILE A 28 -3.91 -8.59 -64.66
C ILE A 28 -4.70 -9.43 -65.67
N SER A 29 -5.96 -9.79 -65.38
CA SER A 29 -6.77 -10.59 -66.30
C SER A 29 -7.16 -9.81 -67.56
N MET A 30 -7.42 -8.50 -67.47
CA MET A 30 -7.65 -7.65 -68.65
C MET A 30 -6.43 -7.61 -69.57
N ALA A 31 -5.24 -7.45 -69.00
CA ALA A 31 -3.99 -7.51 -69.77
C ALA A 31 -3.78 -8.89 -70.41
N ALA A 32 -4.09 -9.97 -69.69
CA ALA A 32 -3.97 -11.33 -70.19
C ALA A 32 -4.89 -11.61 -71.39
N VAL A 33 -6.16 -11.19 -71.32
CA VAL A 33 -7.11 -11.33 -72.43
C VAL A 33 -6.64 -10.54 -73.66
N TYR A 34 -6.11 -9.33 -73.47
CA TYR A 34 -5.63 -8.50 -74.56
C TYR A 34 -4.47 -9.14 -75.33
N VAL A 35 -3.50 -9.72 -74.62
CA VAL A 35 -2.32 -10.35 -75.24
C VAL A 35 -2.66 -11.72 -75.85
N LEU A 36 -3.51 -12.51 -75.20
CA LEU A 36 -3.83 -13.88 -75.65
C LEU A 36 -4.90 -13.96 -76.74
N ARG A 37 -5.60 -12.86 -77.06
CA ARG A 37 -6.70 -12.85 -78.05
C ARG A 37 -6.29 -13.35 -79.45
N THR A 38 -5.02 -13.24 -79.81
CA THR A 38 -4.49 -13.66 -81.12
C THR A 38 -4.00 -15.11 -81.12
N ALA A 39 -3.77 -15.70 -79.94
CA ALA A 39 -3.21 -17.04 -79.77
C ALA A 39 -4.23 -18.07 -79.26
N VAL A 40 -5.33 -17.62 -78.64
CA VAL A 40 -6.31 -18.48 -77.97
C VAL A 40 -7.73 -18.10 -78.41
N SER A 41 -8.60 -19.09 -78.55
CA SER A 41 -10.00 -18.85 -78.95
C SER A 41 -10.74 -17.94 -77.97
N ALA A 42 -11.58 -17.04 -78.49
CA ALA A 42 -12.37 -16.11 -77.69
C ALA A 42 -13.27 -16.82 -76.67
N ASN A 43 -13.89 -17.94 -77.04
CA ASN A 43 -14.76 -18.72 -76.18
C ASN A 43 -14.02 -19.24 -74.93
N TRP A 44 -12.77 -19.66 -75.08
CA TRP A 44 -11.95 -20.13 -73.98
C TRP A 44 -11.57 -18.98 -73.03
N LEU A 45 -11.16 -17.83 -73.58
CA LEU A 45 -10.79 -16.65 -72.78
C LEU A 45 -11.98 -16.11 -71.98
N ILE A 46 -13.17 -16.08 -72.57
CA ILE A 46 -14.41 -15.68 -71.89
C ILE A 46 -14.75 -16.65 -70.76
N GLY A 47 -14.65 -17.96 -71.00
CA GLY A 47 -14.90 -18.98 -69.99
C GLY A 47 -13.92 -18.89 -68.81
N TRP A 48 -12.63 -18.70 -69.10
CA TRP A 48 -11.60 -18.52 -68.07
C TRP A 48 -11.81 -17.25 -67.24
N LEU A 49 -12.11 -16.12 -67.90
CA LEU A 49 -12.37 -14.84 -67.22
C LEU A 49 -13.62 -14.91 -66.33
N ALA A 50 -14.69 -15.55 -66.81
CA ALA A 50 -15.91 -15.77 -66.05
C ALA A 50 -15.65 -16.63 -64.80
N ALA A 51 -14.86 -17.71 -64.93
CA ALA A 51 -14.47 -18.55 -63.79
C ALA A 51 -13.64 -17.78 -62.75
N LEU A 52 -12.67 -16.96 -63.19
CA LEU A 52 -11.83 -16.14 -62.32
C LEU A 52 -12.65 -15.10 -61.54
N TYR A 53 -13.59 -14.42 -62.21
CA TYR A 53 -14.45 -13.41 -61.58
C TYR A 53 -15.51 -14.02 -60.67
N LEU A 54 -16.07 -15.18 -61.02
CA LEU A 54 -16.97 -15.92 -60.14
C LEU A 54 -16.25 -16.33 -58.84
N LEU A 55 -15.04 -16.90 -58.95
CA LEU A 55 -14.24 -17.25 -57.79
C LEU A 55 -13.91 -16.03 -56.91
N THR A 56 -13.56 -14.91 -57.55
CA THR A 56 -13.25 -13.65 -56.86
C THR A 56 -14.47 -13.09 -56.13
N ALA A 57 -15.66 -13.14 -56.75
CA ALA A 57 -16.91 -12.71 -56.13
C ALA A 57 -17.28 -13.58 -54.91
N ILE A 58 -17.17 -14.91 -55.04
CA ILE A 58 -17.42 -15.85 -53.93
C ILE A 58 -16.43 -15.58 -52.78
N ARG A 59 -15.16 -15.34 -53.08
CA ARG A 59 -14.13 -15.00 -52.09
C ARG A 59 -14.47 -13.71 -51.33
N VAL A 60 -14.91 -12.65 -52.02
CA VAL A 60 -15.33 -11.39 -51.38
C VAL A 60 -16.54 -11.59 -50.48
N LEU A 61 -17.53 -12.37 -50.90
CA LEU A 61 -18.69 -12.72 -50.07
C LEU A 61 -18.27 -13.50 -48.83
N ALA A 62 -17.34 -14.45 -48.97
CA ALA A 62 -16.77 -15.18 -47.84
C ALA A 62 -16.03 -14.25 -46.87
N SER A 63 -15.23 -13.30 -47.37
CA SER A 63 -14.56 -12.28 -46.53
C SER A 63 -15.57 -11.41 -45.77
N ARG A 64 -16.63 -10.95 -46.43
CA ARG A 64 -17.71 -10.18 -45.78
C ARG A 64 -18.43 -11.01 -44.72
N ARG A 65 -18.65 -12.31 -44.98
CA ARG A 65 -19.27 -13.25 -44.03
C ARG A 65 -18.36 -13.52 -42.82
N PHE A 66 -17.05 -13.58 -43.03
CA PHE A 66 -16.06 -13.73 -41.96
C PHE A 66 -16.10 -12.56 -40.97
N PHE A 67 -16.15 -11.31 -41.46
CA PHE A 67 -16.22 -10.13 -40.59
C PHE A 67 -17.60 -9.85 -39.97
N SER A 68 -18.68 -10.48 -40.46
CA SER A 68 -20.04 -10.29 -39.94
C SER A 68 -20.50 -11.34 -38.93
N ARG A 69 -19.83 -12.50 -38.82
CA ARG A 69 -20.16 -13.53 -37.82
C ARG A 69 -19.31 -13.39 -36.55
N SER A 70 -19.95 -13.53 -35.40
CA SER A 70 -19.29 -13.52 -34.09
C SER A 70 -18.21 -14.61 -33.98
N ARG A 71 -17.04 -14.21 -33.46
CA ARG A 71 -15.75 -14.90 -33.45
C ARG A 71 -15.72 -16.12 -32.52
N ASP A 72 -16.26 -17.26 -32.98
CA ASP A 72 -16.20 -18.50 -32.21
C ASP A 72 -14.91 -19.31 -32.48
N ARG A 73 -14.23 -19.77 -31.41
CA ARG A 73 -12.85 -20.29 -31.42
C ARG A 73 -12.66 -21.51 -32.34
N GLY A 74 -13.65 -22.40 -32.40
CA GLY A 74 -13.61 -23.60 -33.25
C GLY A 74 -13.80 -23.34 -34.75
N SER A 75 -14.23 -22.13 -35.13
CA SER A 75 -14.53 -21.78 -36.53
C SER A 75 -13.34 -21.18 -37.29
N ILE A 76 -12.35 -20.61 -36.60
CA ILE A 76 -11.26 -19.83 -37.23
C ILE A 76 -10.38 -20.69 -38.14
N LEU A 77 -10.07 -21.92 -37.73
CA LEU A 77 -9.26 -22.82 -38.56
C LEU A 77 -10.01 -23.25 -39.83
N ARG A 78 -11.34 -23.41 -39.75
CA ARG A 78 -12.17 -23.70 -40.93
C ARG A 78 -12.12 -22.56 -41.93
N TRP A 79 -12.16 -21.31 -41.45
CA TRP A 79 -11.97 -20.13 -42.30
C TRP A 79 -10.57 -20.06 -42.90
N ALA A 80 -9.51 -20.39 -42.15
CA ALA A 80 -8.14 -20.45 -42.69
C ALA A 80 -8.00 -21.48 -43.84
N TRP A 81 -8.59 -22.67 -43.68
CA TRP A 81 -8.62 -23.68 -44.73
C TRP A 81 -9.52 -23.32 -45.90
N LEU A 82 -10.65 -22.63 -45.66
CA LEU A 82 -11.49 -22.10 -46.73
C LEU A 82 -10.74 -21.05 -47.57
N ALA A 83 -10.01 -20.14 -46.92
CA ALA A 83 -9.14 -19.18 -47.61
C ALA A 83 -8.03 -19.89 -48.39
N THR A 84 -7.45 -20.96 -47.84
CA THR A 84 -6.48 -21.82 -48.53
C THR A 84 -7.08 -22.43 -49.80
N ALA A 85 -8.29 -22.98 -49.73
CA ALA A 85 -8.98 -23.55 -50.89
C ALA A 85 -9.21 -22.50 -51.99
N PHE A 86 -9.67 -21.29 -51.63
CA PHE A 86 -9.81 -20.20 -52.61
C PHE A 86 -8.48 -19.81 -53.26
N SER A 87 -7.39 -19.75 -52.49
CA SER A 87 -6.06 -19.45 -53.02
C SER A 87 -5.55 -20.55 -53.94
N CYS A 88 -5.75 -21.83 -53.61
CA CYS A 88 -5.42 -22.96 -54.49
C CYS A 88 -6.21 -22.93 -55.80
N MET A 89 -7.53 -22.70 -55.73
CA MET A 89 -8.38 -22.60 -56.93
C MET A 89 -7.96 -21.42 -57.82
N SER A 90 -7.62 -20.28 -57.21
CA SER A 90 -7.13 -19.13 -57.95
C SER A 90 -5.78 -19.40 -58.58
N GLY A 91 -4.87 -20.08 -57.87
CA GLY A 91 -3.58 -20.52 -58.40
C GLY A 91 -3.73 -21.48 -59.59
N LEU A 92 -4.66 -22.44 -59.50
CA LEU A 92 -4.95 -23.37 -60.57
C LEU A 92 -5.46 -22.66 -61.84
N LEU A 93 -6.37 -21.68 -61.70
CA LEU A 93 -6.87 -20.90 -62.83
C LEU A 93 -5.74 -20.16 -63.56
N TRP A 94 -4.80 -19.57 -62.81
CA TRP A 94 -3.62 -18.93 -63.40
C TRP A 94 -2.61 -19.95 -63.94
N GLY A 95 -2.48 -21.13 -63.33
CA GLY A 95 -1.66 -22.23 -63.84
C GLY A 95 -2.18 -22.79 -65.17
N VAL A 96 -3.51 -22.89 -65.34
CA VAL A 96 -4.16 -23.27 -66.61
C VAL A 96 -3.93 -22.22 -67.70
N LEU A 97 -3.94 -20.93 -67.35
CA LEU A 97 -3.50 -19.87 -68.28
C LEU A 97 -2.04 -20.07 -68.69
N GLY A 98 -1.17 -20.43 -67.74
CA GLY A 98 0.22 -20.76 -67.99
C GLY A 98 0.43 -21.98 -68.90
N TRP A 99 -0.42 -23.00 -68.77
CA TRP A 99 -0.43 -24.17 -69.65
C TRP A 99 -0.72 -23.78 -71.11
N VAL A 100 -1.72 -22.93 -71.33
CA VAL A 100 -2.10 -22.47 -72.68
C VAL A 100 -1.09 -21.46 -73.21
N GLY A 101 -0.56 -20.57 -72.37
CA GLY A 101 0.40 -19.53 -72.73
C GLY A 101 1.83 -20.04 -72.97
N PHE A 102 2.15 -21.29 -72.60
CA PHE A 102 3.43 -21.92 -72.93
C PHE A 102 3.46 -22.33 -74.41
N MET A 103 3.80 -21.36 -75.26
CA MET A 103 3.95 -21.50 -76.70
C MET A 103 5.37 -21.09 -77.11
N PRO A 104 6.33 -22.02 -77.21
CA PRO A 104 7.71 -21.72 -77.60
C PRO A 104 7.83 -20.97 -78.94
N GLU A 105 6.93 -21.27 -79.87
CA GLU A 105 6.85 -20.65 -81.20
C GLU A 105 6.31 -19.21 -81.20
N ALA A 106 5.77 -18.72 -80.08
CA ALA A 106 5.23 -17.37 -79.93
C ALA A 106 5.93 -16.62 -78.77
N PRO A 107 7.14 -16.07 -78.99
CA PRO A 107 7.99 -15.50 -77.92
C PRO A 107 7.31 -14.40 -77.10
N ILE A 108 6.43 -13.60 -77.72
CA ILE A 108 5.67 -12.54 -77.05
C ILE A 108 4.69 -13.12 -76.03
N VAL A 109 3.95 -14.16 -76.42
CA VAL A 109 2.95 -14.84 -75.57
C VAL A 109 3.64 -15.58 -74.42
N LEU A 110 4.77 -16.24 -74.73
CA LEU A 110 5.59 -16.94 -73.73
C LEU A 110 6.15 -15.98 -72.68
N SER A 111 6.77 -14.87 -73.11
CA SER A 111 7.37 -13.87 -72.21
C SER A 111 6.31 -13.21 -71.32
N PHE A 112 5.16 -12.85 -71.89
CA PHE A 112 4.05 -12.30 -71.11
C PHE A 112 3.55 -13.28 -70.04
N THR A 113 3.39 -14.56 -70.41
CA THR A 113 2.94 -15.61 -69.49
C THR A 113 3.91 -15.77 -68.32
N VAL A 114 5.22 -15.77 -68.57
CA VAL A 114 6.24 -15.83 -67.50
C VAL A 114 6.18 -14.63 -66.58
N ILE A 115 6.10 -13.42 -67.14
CA ILE A 115 6.07 -12.18 -66.35
C ILE A 115 4.84 -12.18 -65.44
N VAL A 116 3.67 -12.54 -65.98
CA VAL A 116 2.42 -12.61 -65.21
C VAL A 116 2.49 -13.67 -64.12
N LEU A 117 2.93 -14.89 -64.44
CA LEU A 117 3.02 -15.97 -63.45
C LEU A 117 4.03 -15.67 -62.35
N THR A 118 5.19 -15.13 -62.72
CA THR A 118 6.24 -14.73 -61.76
C THR A 118 5.73 -13.61 -60.85
N GLY A 119 5.11 -12.58 -61.43
CA GLY A 119 4.53 -11.46 -60.68
C GLY A 119 3.42 -11.91 -59.73
N LEU A 120 2.54 -12.81 -60.17
CA LEU A 120 1.47 -13.37 -59.33
C LEU A 120 2.02 -14.20 -58.18
N VAL A 121 2.95 -15.12 -58.46
CA VAL A 121 3.56 -15.95 -57.42
C VAL A 121 4.27 -15.08 -56.38
N CYS A 122 5.09 -14.11 -56.80
CA CYS A 122 5.72 -13.16 -55.88
C CYS A 122 4.70 -12.32 -55.10
N GLY A 123 3.62 -11.85 -55.74
CA GLY A 123 2.55 -11.08 -55.11
C GLY A 123 1.74 -11.84 -54.05
N THR A 124 1.78 -13.18 -54.07
CA THR A 124 1.10 -13.99 -53.05
C THR A 124 1.82 -13.97 -51.70
N VAL A 125 3.13 -13.70 -51.65
CA VAL A 125 3.93 -13.68 -50.41
C VAL A 125 3.36 -12.71 -49.36
N PRO A 126 3.25 -11.39 -49.62
CA PRO A 126 2.69 -10.48 -48.61
C PRO A 126 1.22 -10.76 -48.29
N SER A 127 0.49 -11.36 -49.22
CA SER A 127 -0.96 -11.57 -49.11
C SER A 127 -1.34 -12.83 -48.33
N LEU A 128 -0.58 -13.92 -48.47
CA LEU A 128 -0.91 -15.25 -47.96
C LEU A 128 0.05 -15.78 -46.88
N SER A 129 1.21 -15.13 -46.66
CA SER A 129 2.20 -15.60 -45.66
C SER A 129 1.67 -15.62 -44.23
N ALA A 130 0.56 -14.95 -43.93
CA ALA A 130 -0.12 -15.05 -42.63
C ALA A 130 -0.60 -16.48 -42.31
N PHE A 131 -0.81 -17.32 -43.34
CA PHE A 131 -1.10 -18.74 -43.19
C PHE A 131 -0.32 -19.55 -44.26
N PRO A 132 0.87 -20.08 -43.95
CA PRO A 132 1.76 -20.72 -44.93
C PRO A 132 1.12 -21.82 -45.81
N PRO A 133 0.19 -22.67 -45.33
CA PRO A 133 -0.50 -23.63 -46.19
C PRO A 133 -1.27 -22.99 -47.36
N ALA A 134 -1.84 -21.78 -47.16
CA ALA A 134 -2.52 -21.05 -48.22
C ALA A 134 -1.57 -20.59 -49.33
N LEU A 135 -0.37 -20.14 -48.95
CA LEU A 135 0.66 -19.74 -49.90
C LEU A 135 1.18 -20.96 -50.68
N VAL A 136 1.59 -22.01 -49.97
CA VAL A 136 2.14 -23.24 -50.59
C VAL A 136 1.14 -23.83 -51.58
N GLY A 137 -0.13 -23.96 -51.18
CA GLY A 137 -1.18 -24.46 -52.05
C GLY A 137 -1.38 -23.59 -53.30
N SER A 138 -1.35 -22.26 -53.16
CA SER A 138 -1.45 -21.33 -54.30
C SER A 138 -0.27 -21.46 -55.26
N ILE A 139 0.96 -21.50 -54.74
CA ILE A 139 2.18 -21.57 -55.57
C ILE A 139 2.21 -22.88 -56.34
N LEU A 140 1.96 -24.01 -55.68
CA LEU A 140 1.96 -25.32 -56.32
C LEU A 140 0.85 -25.42 -57.39
N ALA A 141 -0.35 -24.91 -57.10
CA ALA A 141 -1.44 -24.90 -58.07
C ALA A 141 -1.13 -24.06 -59.32
N THR A 142 -0.34 -22.99 -59.19
CA THR A 142 0.10 -22.16 -60.32
C THR A 142 1.26 -22.81 -61.10
N VAL A 143 2.26 -23.36 -60.41
CA VAL A 143 3.52 -23.82 -61.02
C VAL A 143 3.39 -25.22 -61.64
N VAL A 144 2.67 -26.14 -61.01
CA VAL A 144 2.60 -27.55 -61.44
C VAL A 144 2.04 -27.71 -62.86
N PRO A 145 0.93 -27.08 -63.27
CA PRO A 145 0.44 -27.18 -64.64
C PRO A 145 1.48 -26.71 -65.66
N VAL A 146 2.17 -25.59 -65.38
CA VAL A 146 3.18 -25.04 -66.30
C VAL A 146 4.41 -25.94 -66.40
N ALA A 147 4.86 -26.50 -65.27
CA ALA A 147 5.96 -27.46 -65.25
C ALA A 147 5.62 -28.73 -66.05
N LEU A 148 4.39 -29.26 -65.90
CA LEU A 148 3.92 -30.41 -66.68
C LEU A 148 3.86 -30.08 -68.17
N ARG A 149 3.35 -28.90 -68.54
CA ARG A 149 3.31 -28.46 -69.94
C ARG A 149 4.72 -28.39 -70.54
N CYS A 150 5.66 -27.83 -69.80
CA CYS A 150 7.06 -27.71 -70.17
C CYS A 150 7.68 -29.09 -70.44
N LEU A 151 7.46 -30.06 -69.54
CA LEU A 151 7.94 -31.44 -69.70
C LEU A 151 7.34 -32.16 -70.90
N THR A 152 6.05 -31.93 -71.21
CA THR A 152 5.36 -32.60 -72.34
C THR A 152 5.71 -32.01 -73.71
N THR A 153 6.11 -30.74 -73.78
CA THR A 153 6.35 -30.04 -75.05
C THR A 153 7.79 -30.22 -75.56
N GLN A 154 8.73 -30.60 -74.68
CA GLN A 154 10.14 -30.91 -75.00
C GLN A 154 10.81 -29.95 -76.00
N SER A 155 10.92 -28.67 -75.63
CA SER A 155 11.67 -27.66 -76.39
C SER A 155 13.07 -27.41 -75.83
N ASP A 156 13.96 -26.81 -76.62
CA ASP A 156 15.33 -26.45 -76.22
C ASP A 156 15.38 -25.52 -74.97
N ILE A 157 14.31 -24.78 -74.71
CA ILE A 157 14.21 -23.81 -73.59
C ILE A 157 13.61 -24.44 -72.32
N SER A 158 13.10 -25.67 -72.40
CA SER A 158 12.31 -26.29 -71.33
C SER A 158 13.12 -26.51 -70.04
N GLY A 159 14.40 -26.87 -70.15
CA GLY A 159 15.28 -27.04 -68.98
C GLY A 159 15.50 -25.72 -68.22
N ALA A 160 15.74 -24.61 -68.92
CA ALA A 160 15.92 -23.30 -68.31
C ALA A 160 14.64 -22.82 -67.60
N PHE A 161 13.47 -23.12 -68.17
CA PHE A 161 12.18 -22.78 -67.58
C PHE A 161 11.89 -23.56 -66.30
N LEU A 162 12.14 -24.86 -66.30
CA LEU A 162 11.97 -25.70 -65.10
C LEU A 162 12.90 -25.24 -63.99
N PHE A 163 14.15 -24.87 -64.32
CA PHE A 163 15.08 -24.28 -63.36
C PHE A 163 14.58 -22.94 -62.80
N LEU A 164 14.03 -22.07 -63.64
CA LEU A 164 13.45 -20.79 -63.21
C LEU A 164 12.23 -21.00 -62.29
N LEU A 165 11.33 -21.92 -62.64
CA LEU A 165 10.17 -22.27 -61.81
C LEU A 165 10.59 -22.87 -60.46
N ALA A 166 11.57 -23.77 -60.44
CA ALA A 166 12.12 -24.33 -59.22
C ALA A 166 12.75 -23.24 -58.33
N SER A 167 13.52 -22.33 -58.92
CA SER A 167 14.12 -21.19 -58.24
C SER A 167 13.06 -20.25 -57.66
N LEU A 168 12.00 -19.98 -58.43
CA LEU A 168 10.86 -19.16 -57.99
C LEU A 168 10.16 -19.79 -56.77
N VAL A 169 9.90 -21.09 -56.78
CA VAL A 169 9.30 -21.81 -55.64
C VAL A 169 10.21 -21.73 -54.42
N ALA A 170 11.51 -21.98 -54.58
CA ALA A 170 12.48 -21.94 -53.48
C ALA A 170 12.56 -20.54 -52.83
N ILE A 171 12.67 -19.49 -53.66
CA ILE A 171 12.73 -18.09 -53.22
C ILE A 171 11.44 -17.70 -52.49
N ASN A 172 10.27 -18.03 -53.04
CA ASN A 172 9.00 -17.68 -52.41
C ASN A 172 8.77 -18.44 -51.09
N PHE A 173 9.24 -19.68 -50.98
CA PHE A 173 9.18 -20.41 -49.71
C PHE A 173 10.11 -19.80 -48.64
N TYR A 174 11.30 -19.34 -49.03
CA TYR A 174 12.21 -18.60 -48.17
C TYR A 174 11.56 -17.30 -47.65
N TYR A 175 11.03 -16.47 -48.56
CA TYR A 175 10.35 -15.23 -48.17
C TYR A 175 9.07 -15.48 -47.36
N CYS A 176 8.31 -16.54 -47.65
CA CYS A 176 7.16 -16.93 -46.84
C CYS A 176 7.53 -17.15 -45.38
N ARG A 177 8.63 -17.88 -45.13
CA ARG A 177 9.10 -18.15 -43.77
C ARG A 177 9.50 -16.86 -43.06
N ILE A 178 10.21 -15.96 -43.73
CA ILE A 178 10.59 -14.66 -43.19
C ILE A 178 9.35 -13.82 -42.85
N THR A 179 8.44 -13.65 -43.80
CA THR A 179 7.24 -12.83 -43.62
C THR A 179 6.31 -13.40 -42.56
N TYR A 180 6.13 -14.74 -42.52
CA TYR A 180 5.35 -15.38 -41.46
C TYR A 180 5.95 -15.14 -40.07
N ARG A 181 7.28 -15.27 -39.93
CA ARG A 181 7.98 -15.02 -38.66
C ARG A 181 7.80 -13.58 -38.21
N MET A 182 8.00 -12.63 -39.12
CA MET A 182 7.83 -11.20 -38.87
C MET A 182 6.38 -10.88 -38.45
N LEU A 183 5.38 -11.34 -39.20
CA LEU A 183 3.97 -11.12 -38.87
C LEU A 183 3.60 -11.69 -37.51
N ARG A 184 4.06 -12.91 -37.21
CA ARG A 184 3.80 -13.56 -35.92
C ARG A 184 4.42 -12.78 -34.76
N GLU A 185 5.66 -12.31 -34.93
CA GLU A 185 6.38 -11.52 -33.93
C GLU A 185 5.71 -10.17 -33.70
N THR A 186 5.35 -9.43 -34.76
CA THR A 186 4.62 -8.15 -34.64
C THR A 186 3.29 -8.31 -33.89
N VAL A 187 2.52 -9.36 -34.19
CA VAL A 187 1.26 -9.63 -33.48
C VAL A 187 1.51 -10.01 -32.03
N SER A 188 2.54 -10.81 -31.75
CA SER A 188 2.89 -11.21 -30.38
C SER A 188 3.29 -10.01 -29.54
N LEU A 189 4.22 -9.18 -30.05
CA LEU A 189 4.68 -7.96 -29.38
C LEU A 189 3.54 -6.98 -29.13
N ARG A 190 2.61 -6.84 -30.07
CA ARG A 190 1.43 -5.98 -29.88
C ARG A 190 0.56 -6.47 -28.72
N LEU A 191 0.25 -7.76 -28.67
CA LEU A 191 -0.58 -8.34 -27.60
C LEU A 191 0.12 -8.24 -26.24
N GLU A 192 1.43 -8.46 -26.19
CA GLU A 192 2.22 -8.32 -24.97
C GLU A 192 2.26 -6.87 -24.48
N ASN A 193 2.44 -5.92 -25.41
CA ASN A 193 2.40 -4.49 -25.10
C ASN A 193 1.02 -4.07 -24.54
N GLU A 194 -0.07 -4.53 -25.16
CA GLU A 194 -1.43 -4.28 -24.66
C GLU A 194 -1.59 -4.78 -23.21
N THR A 195 -1.14 -6.01 -22.91
CA THR A 195 -1.18 -6.53 -21.52
C THR A 195 -0.28 -5.77 -20.55
N LEU A 196 0.90 -5.34 -21.00
CA LEU A 196 1.83 -4.59 -20.16
C LEU A 196 1.29 -3.20 -19.83
N VAL A 197 0.65 -2.54 -20.80
CA VAL A 197 -0.01 -1.25 -20.59
C VAL A 197 -1.16 -1.36 -19.60
N GLU A 198 -1.98 -2.41 -19.69
CA GLU A 198 -3.05 -2.68 -18.71
C GLU A 198 -2.49 -2.84 -17.30
N HIS A 199 -1.46 -3.69 -17.10
CA HIS A 199 -0.83 -3.86 -15.79
C HIS A 199 -0.18 -2.57 -15.26
N LEU A 200 0.48 -1.79 -16.13
CA LEU A 200 1.07 -0.50 -15.74
C LEU A 200 0.00 0.51 -15.31
N GLN A 201 -1.16 0.52 -15.95
CA GLN A 201 -2.28 1.38 -15.55
C GLN A 201 -2.83 0.98 -14.18
N GLU A 202 -3.01 -0.32 -13.93
CA GLU A 202 -3.47 -0.82 -12.63
C GLU A 202 -2.51 -0.45 -11.49
N GLU A 203 -1.21 -0.67 -11.67
CA GLU A 203 -0.20 -0.32 -10.66
C GLU A 203 -0.10 1.20 -10.45
N ARG A 204 -0.17 2.00 -11.52
CA ARG A 204 -0.21 3.47 -11.42
C ARG A 204 -1.41 3.92 -10.59
N ASP A 205 -2.58 3.36 -10.83
CA ASP A 205 -3.82 3.76 -10.14
C ASP A 205 -3.78 3.39 -8.66
N ARG A 206 -3.21 2.23 -8.33
CA ARG A 206 -2.93 1.84 -6.93
C ARG A 206 -2.00 2.84 -6.25
N ALA A 207 -0.86 3.16 -6.88
CA ALA A 207 0.12 4.10 -6.33
C ALA A 207 -0.47 5.51 -6.13
N GLN A 208 -1.23 6.03 -7.09
CA GLN A 208 -1.88 7.34 -6.98
C GLN A 208 -2.95 7.37 -5.88
N THR A 209 -3.67 6.29 -5.69
CA THR A 209 -4.70 6.20 -4.65
C THR A 209 -4.05 6.22 -3.26
N ALA A 210 -2.95 5.48 -3.07
CA ALA A 210 -2.15 5.51 -1.85
C ALA A 210 -1.54 6.89 -1.58
N ASP A 211 -0.98 7.53 -2.60
CA ASP A 211 -0.36 8.87 -2.46
C ASP A 211 -1.39 9.95 -2.11
N ARG A 212 -2.57 9.91 -2.72
CA ARG A 212 -3.70 10.80 -2.36
C ARG A 212 -4.18 10.57 -0.93
N ALA A 213 -4.24 9.31 -0.49
CA ALA A 213 -4.59 8.98 0.89
C ALA A 213 -3.56 9.56 1.88
N LYS A 214 -2.25 9.39 1.60
CA LYS A 214 -1.15 9.96 2.39
C LYS A 214 -1.19 11.49 2.44
N THR A 215 -1.46 12.14 1.32
CA THR A 215 -1.55 13.60 1.26
C THR A 215 -2.75 14.11 2.07
N ARG A 216 -3.91 13.45 1.96
CA ARG A 216 -5.09 13.79 2.78
C ARG A 216 -4.83 13.55 4.27
N PHE A 217 -4.13 12.47 4.62
CA PHE A 217 -3.69 12.17 5.98
C PHE A 217 -2.87 13.33 6.56
N LEU A 218 -1.81 13.75 5.86
CA LEU A 218 -0.94 14.83 6.32
C LEU A 218 -1.67 16.17 6.40
N ALA A 219 -2.54 16.47 5.43
CA ALA A 219 -3.30 17.72 5.42
C ALA A 219 -4.32 17.79 6.58
N ALA A 220 -5.04 16.70 6.84
CA ALA A 220 -5.99 16.60 7.96
C ALA A 220 -5.26 16.68 9.30
N ALA A 221 -4.19 15.89 9.49
CA ALA A 221 -3.36 15.95 10.68
C ALA A 221 -2.81 17.36 10.94
N SER A 222 -2.29 18.03 9.91
CA SER A 222 -1.75 19.40 10.04
C SER A 222 -2.82 20.42 10.46
N HIS A 223 -4.02 20.33 9.89
CA HIS A 223 -5.13 21.19 10.25
C HIS A 223 -5.54 21.00 11.71
N ASP A 224 -5.66 19.75 12.13
CA ASP A 224 -6.13 19.39 13.46
C ASP A 224 -5.06 19.59 14.54
N LEU A 225 -3.76 19.63 14.18
CA LEU A 225 -2.64 20.06 15.03
C LEU A 225 -2.63 21.58 15.27
N ARG A 226 -2.88 22.40 14.23
CA ARG A 226 -2.89 23.87 14.33
C ARG A 226 -3.95 24.38 15.31
N GLN A 227 -5.02 23.63 15.39
CA GLN A 227 -6.28 23.98 16.01
C GLN A 227 -6.22 24.04 17.56
N PRO A 228 -5.62 23.08 18.29
CA PRO A 228 -5.34 23.20 19.72
C PRO A 228 -4.24 24.20 20.03
N ILE A 229 -3.22 24.34 19.17
CA ILE A 229 -2.20 25.40 19.31
C ILE A 229 -2.86 26.78 19.30
N HIS A 230 -3.80 27.01 18.38
CA HIS A 230 -4.55 28.26 18.33
C HIS A 230 -5.38 28.49 19.60
N ALA A 231 -6.06 27.47 20.12
CA ALA A 231 -6.82 27.57 21.37
C ALA A 231 -5.90 27.86 22.58
N LEU A 232 -4.75 27.19 22.66
CA LEU A 232 -3.75 27.44 23.70
C LEU A 232 -3.21 28.87 23.62
N SER A 233 -2.92 29.36 22.40
CA SER A 233 -2.49 30.74 22.17
C SER A 233 -3.53 31.76 22.69
N LEU A 234 -4.82 31.53 22.45
CA LEU A 234 -5.89 32.38 22.98
C LEU A 234 -5.99 32.32 24.52
N LEU A 235 -5.86 31.13 25.12
CA LEU A 235 -5.89 30.97 26.58
C LEU A 235 -4.70 31.67 27.25
N VAL A 236 -3.49 31.51 26.70
CA VAL A 236 -2.28 32.19 27.18
C VAL A 236 -2.39 33.70 27.01
N SER A 237 -2.92 34.17 25.87
CA SER A 237 -3.16 35.60 25.64
C SER A 237 -4.18 36.18 26.64
N THR A 238 -5.22 35.41 26.95
CA THR A 238 -6.22 35.78 27.97
C THR A 238 -5.58 35.91 29.35
N LEU A 239 -4.76 34.93 29.76
CA LEU A 239 -4.00 34.98 31.01
C LEU A 239 -3.04 36.18 31.05
N ALA A 240 -2.35 36.49 29.94
CA ALA A 240 -1.45 37.64 29.86
C ALA A 240 -2.21 38.98 30.03
N ILE A 241 -3.37 39.14 29.39
CA ILE A 241 -4.22 40.32 29.54
C ILE A 241 -4.73 40.45 30.98
N LEU A 242 -5.14 39.35 31.60
CA LEU A 242 -5.60 39.35 32.99
C LEU A 242 -4.46 39.73 33.95
N GLY A 243 -3.26 39.19 33.75
CA GLY A 243 -2.08 39.55 34.55
C GLY A 243 -1.67 41.02 34.45
N GLN A 244 -1.86 41.66 33.29
CA GLN A 244 -1.64 43.11 33.12
C GLN A 244 -2.66 43.97 33.87
N ARG A 245 -3.86 43.44 34.14
CA ARG A 245 -4.96 44.16 34.81
C ARG A 245 -4.92 44.08 36.34
N GLY A 246 -4.00 43.30 36.92
CA GLY A 246 -3.87 43.09 38.37
C GLY A 246 -4.30 41.68 38.81
N ASP A 247 -4.61 41.52 40.10
CA ASP A 247 -4.86 40.22 40.74
C ASP A 247 -5.94 39.41 40.01
N VAL A 248 -5.53 38.33 39.35
CA VAL A 248 -6.45 37.37 38.75
C VAL A 248 -7.14 36.62 39.88
N PRO A 249 -8.48 36.65 39.98
CA PRO A 249 -9.18 35.86 40.98
C PRO A 249 -8.73 34.40 40.89
N SER A 250 -8.31 33.82 42.01
CA SER A 250 -7.70 32.48 42.04
C SER A 250 -8.57 31.39 41.41
N GLY A 251 -9.89 31.56 41.43
CA GLY A 251 -10.83 30.67 40.74
C GLY A 251 -10.77 30.75 39.20
N GLU A 252 -10.61 31.95 38.64
CA GLU A 252 -10.57 32.18 37.19
C GLU A 252 -9.21 31.78 36.60
N ALA A 253 -8.11 32.04 37.35
CA ALA A 253 -6.78 31.52 37.02
C ALA A 253 -6.75 29.99 37.02
N ARG A 254 -7.38 29.34 38.02
CA ARG A 254 -7.50 27.88 38.08
C ARG A 254 -8.34 27.31 36.93
N ASP A 255 -9.46 27.94 36.56
CA ASP A 255 -10.26 27.49 35.41
C ASP A 255 -9.45 27.60 34.10
N LEU A 256 -8.82 28.74 33.83
CA LEU A 256 -7.98 28.94 32.64
C LEU A 256 -6.81 27.96 32.58
N ALA A 257 -6.11 27.73 33.70
CA ALA A 257 -5.03 26.76 33.78
C ALA A 257 -5.54 25.33 33.55
N SER A 258 -6.70 24.95 34.10
CA SER A 258 -7.30 23.62 33.89
C SER A 258 -7.69 23.39 32.42
N ARG A 259 -8.21 24.43 31.74
CA ARG A 259 -8.52 24.39 30.31
C ARG A 259 -7.26 24.30 29.47
N ALA A 260 -6.22 25.05 29.81
CA ALA A 260 -4.93 24.98 29.13
C ALA A 260 -4.30 23.57 29.28
N LYS A 261 -4.28 23.01 30.50
CA LYS A 261 -3.83 21.63 30.77
C LYS A 261 -4.61 20.62 29.92
N SER A 262 -5.93 20.79 29.80
CA SER A 262 -6.79 19.93 28.97
C SER A 262 -6.47 20.05 27.48
N VAL A 263 -6.22 21.25 26.96
CA VAL A 263 -5.83 21.46 25.55
C VAL A 263 -4.48 20.82 25.25
N VAL A 264 -3.49 21.01 26.13
CA VAL A 264 -2.15 20.41 25.99
C VAL A 264 -2.22 18.89 26.06
N SER A 265 -2.95 18.32 27.03
CA SER A 265 -3.13 16.85 27.14
C SER A 265 -3.75 16.25 25.88
N ASN A 266 -4.81 16.88 25.34
CA ASN A 266 -5.42 16.46 24.08
C ASN A 266 -4.47 16.55 22.88
N PHE A 267 -3.65 17.62 22.82
CA PHE A 267 -2.65 17.79 21.75
C PHE A 267 -1.54 16.74 21.83
N SER A 268 -1.02 16.47 23.03
CA SER A 268 -0.04 15.41 23.28
C SER A 268 -0.58 14.03 22.89
N GLY A 269 -1.83 13.73 23.25
CA GLY A 269 -2.51 12.50 22.83
C GLY A 269 -2.63 12.36 21.31
N LEU A 270 -2.92 13.46 20.61
CA LEU A 270 -3.01 13.50 19.15
C LEU A 270 -1.65 13.27 18.47
N LEU A 271 -0.59 13.92 18.98
CA LEU A 271 0.78 13.71 18.50
C LEU A 271 1.25 12.27 18.70
N ASN A 272 1.02 11.71 19.90
CA ASN A 272 1.37 10.34 20.20
C ASN A 272 0.63 9.36 19.26
N ALA A 273 -0.68 9.52 19.09
CA ALA A 273 -1.47 8.72 18.15
C ALA A 273 -0.93 8.74 16.71
N LEU A 274 -0.51 9.89 16.20
CA LEU A 274 0.10 10.02 14.87
C LEU A 274 1.47 9.34 14.78
N LEU A 275 2.33 9.55 15.79
CA LEU A 275 3.64 8.90 15.86
C LEU A 275 3.50 7.39 15.93
N ASP A 276 2.52 6.91 16.68
CA ASP A 276 2.25 5.48 16.85
C ASP A 276 1.79 4.82 15.54
N ILE A 277 0.89 5.46 14.81
CA ILE A 277 0.49 5.05 13.45
C ILE A 277 1.72 4.95 12.53
N SER A 278 2.58 5.97 12.55
CA SER A 278 3.80 5.98 11.74
C SER A 278 4.79 4.89 12.14
N ARG A 279 4.92 4.56 13.44
CA ARG A 279 5.80 3.49 13.91
C ARG A 279 5.28 2.11 13.54
N LEU A 280 3.97 1.91 13.65
CA LEU A 280 3.28 0.68 13.26
C LEU A 280 3.42 0.43 11.75
N ASP A 281 3.22 1.46 10.91
CA ASP A 281 3.36 1.35 9.44
C ASP A 281 4.80 1.09 9.00
N ALA A 282 5.78 1.59 9.75
CA ALA A 282 7.18 1.33 9.47
C ALA A 282 7.63 -0.09 9.89
N GLY A 283 6.81 -0.83 10.65
CA GLY A 283 7.16 -2.17 11.15
C GLY A 283 8.29 -2.17 12.19
N ILE A 284 8.58 -1.03 12.80
CA ILE A 284 9.76 -0.81 13.68
C ILE A 284 9.45 -1.20 15.14
N VAL A 285 8.19 -1.47 15.49
CA VAL A 285 7.76 -1.72 16.87
C VAL A 285 8.02 -3.17 17.26
N THR A 286 8.90 -3.39 18.24
CA THR A 286 9.18 -4.71 18.81
C THR A 286 8.21 -5.01 19.96
N VAL A 287 7.51 -6.14 19.89
CA VAL A 287 6.57 -6.61 20.94
C VAL A 287 7.35 -7.28 22.08
N ALA A 288 7.15 -6.83 23.32
CA ALA A 288 7.69 -7.48 24.51
C ALA A 288 6.59 -8.31 25.20
N SER A 289 6.40 -9.55 24.76
CA SER A 289 5.34 -10.42 25.32
C SER A 289 5.72 -10.96 26.70
N GLU A 290 4.83 -10.78 27.67
CA GLU A 290 4.96 -11.34 29.02
C GLU A 290 3.60 -11.82 29.57
N ALA A 291 3.64 -12.53 30.71
CA ALA A 291 2.43 -13.01 31.37
C ALA A 291 1.75 -11.86 32.14
N VAL A 292 0.71 -11.26 31.55
CA VAL A 292 -0.02 -10.12 32.12
C VAL A 292 -1.17 -10.61 33.01
N PRO A 293 -1.20 -10.25 34.31
CA PRO A 293 -2.33 -10.52 35.18
C PRO A 293 -3.52 -9.61 34.82
N LEU A 294 -4.63 -10.20 34.37
CA LEU A 294 -5.84 -9.43 34.04
C LEU A 294 -6.47 -8.74 35.26
N ARG A 295 -6.20 -9.24 36.47
CA ARG A 295 -6.70 -8.64 37.71
C ARG A 295 -6.20 -7.21 37.86
N ASP A 296 -4.90 -7.02 37.70
CA ASP A 296 -4.22 -5.75 37.97
C ASP A 296 -4.52 -4.78 36.84
N LEU A 297 -4.44 -5.25 35.58
CA LEU A 297 -4.83 -4.47 34.41
C LEU A 297 -6.29 -3.99 34.48
N PHE A 298 -7.22 -4.86 34.88
CA PHE A 298 -8.64 -4.46 35.03
C PHE A 298 -8.86 -3.56 36.24
N GLY A 299 -8.06 -3.70 37.30
CA GLY A 299 -8.05 -2.82 38.47
C GLY A 299 -7.65 -1.40 38.11
N ASP A 300 -6.56 -1.24 37.37
CA ASP A 300 -6.10 0.05 36.83
C ASP A 300 -7.20 0.73 36.02
N LEU A 301 -7.73 0.03 35.01
CA LEU A 301 -8.76 0.55 34.11
C LEU A 301 -10.06 0.89 34.86
N ARG A 302 -10.38 0.14 35.92
CA ARG A 302 -11.53 0.43 36.77
C ARG A 302 -11.39 1.81 37.40
N ASN A 303 -10.22 2.10 37.99
CA ASN A 303 -9.97 3.35 38.69
C ASN A 303 -9.82 4.53 37.73
N GLU A 304 -9.12 4.34 36.61
CA GLU A 304 -8.86 5.35 35.59
C GLU A 304 -10.17 5.96 35.03
N PHE A 305 -11.14 5.12 34.68
CA PHE A 305 -12.40 5.58 34.05
C PHE A 305 -13.56 5.84 35.04
N ALA A 306 -13.38 5.58 36.33
CA ALA A 306 -14.45 5.73 37.32
C ALA A 306 -14.97 7.18 37.42
N ALA A 307 -14.05 8.15 37.42
CA ALA A 307 -14.40 9.57 37.51
C ALA A 307 -15.14 10.06 36.25
N GLU A 308 -14.64 9.70 35.06
CA GLU A 308 -15.27 10.08 33.79
C GLU A 308 -16.68 9.49 33.65
N ALA A 309 -16.85 8.20 33.95
CA ALA A 309 -18.16 7.55 33.87
C ALA A 309 -19.17 8.19 34.84
N LYS A 310 -18.73 8.52 36.06
CA LYS A 310 -19.57 9.21 37.06
C LYS A 310 -19.95 10.61 36.59
N GLN A 311 -19.02 11.38 36.02
CA GLN A 311 -19.29 12.71 35.48
C GLN A 311 -20.32 12.67 34.34
N ARG A 312 -20.30 11.61 33.52
CA ARG A 312 -21.25 11.38 32.43
C ARG A 312 -22.57 10.70 32.87
N GLY A 313 -22.69 10.30 34.13
CA GLY A 313 -23.87 9.59 34.64
C GLY A 313 -24.06 8.18 34.06
N LEU A 314 -22.97 7.53 33.63
CA LEU A 314 -22.99 6.18 33.04
C LEU A 314 -22.64 5.11 34.07
N THR A 315 -23.21 3.91 33.91
CA THR A 315 -22.81 2.74 34.70
C THR A 315 -21.49 2.19 34.16
N TRP A 316 -20.42 2.24 34.95
CA TRP A 316 -19.15 1.60 34.63
C TRP A 316 -18.97 0.34 35.47
N ARG A 317 -18.86 -0.82 34.81
CA ARG A 317 -18.70 -2.11 35.47
C ARG A 317 -17.50 -2.85 34.92
N VAL A 318 -16.63 -3.32 35.81
CA VAL A 318 -15.49 -4.18 35.47
C VAL A 318 -15.67 -5.52 36.18
N VAL A 319 -15.59 -6.61 35.43
CA VAL A 319 -15.68 -7.98 35.97
C VAL A 319 -14.29 -8.47 36.32
N ASP A 320 -14.06 -8.77 37.60
CA ASP A 320 -12.78 -9.29 38.07
C ASP A 320 -12.39 -10.62 37.40
N SER A 321 -11.10 -10.77 37.15
CA SER A 321 -10.55 -11.97 36.51
C SER A 321 -9.19 -12.32 37.13
N SER A 322 -8.99 -13.58 37.47
CA SER A 322 -7.73 -14.12 38.01
C SER A 322 -6.85 -14.75 36.92
N LEU A 323 -7.10 -14.43 35.64
CA LEU A 323 -6.42 -15.03 34.50
C LEU A 323 -5.15 -14.26 34.15
N TYR A 324 -4.18 -15.01 33.62
CA TYR A 324 -2.98 -14.47 32.99
C TYR A 324 -3.10 -14.63 31.48
N VAL A 325 -2.65 -13.62 30.74
CA VAL A 325 -2.63 -13.61 29.28
C VAL A 325 -1.22 -13.30 28.78
N ASP A 326 -0.83 -13.88 27.65
CA ASP A 326 0.48 -13.65 27.05
C ASP A 326 0.38 -12.47 26.07
N SER A 327 0.93 -11.32 26.46
CA SER A 327 0.88 -10.09 25.66
C SER A 327 1.90 -9.07 26.17
N ASP A 328 2.14 -8.02 25.38
CA ASP A 328 2.75 -6.79 25.88
C ASP A 328 1.71 -6.01 26.72
N PRO A 329 1.98 -5.69 28.00
CA PRO A 329 1.03 -5.05 28.91
C PRO A 329 0.69 -3.62 28.49
N MET A 330 1.66 -2.87 27.97
CA MET A 330 1.47 -1.47 27.60
C MET A 330 0.62 -1.36 26.34
N MET A 331 0.91 -2.21 25.35
CA MET A 331 0.11 -2.27 24.12
C MET A 331 -1.30 -2.80 24.36
N LEU A 332 -1.46 -3.81 25.22
CA LEU A 332 -2.77 -4.34 25.59
C LEU A 332 -3.61 -3.30 26.35
N LYS A 333 -3.03 -2.63 27.37
CA LYS A 333 -3.69 -1.55 28.12
C LYS A 333 -4.12 -0.44 27.17
N ARG A 334 -3.27 -0.07 26.22
CA ARG A 334 -3.57 0.95 25.21
C ARG A 334 -4.74 0.58 24.30
N ILE A 335 -4.84 -0.66 23.86
CA ILE A 335 -6.00 -1.11 23.09
C ILE A 335 -7.28 -0.96 23.94
N LEU A 336 -7.25 -1.43 25.19
CA LEU A 336 -8.41 -1.34 26.08
C LEU A 336 -8.80 0.11 26.38
N ASN A 337 -7.83 1.01 26.62
CA ASN A 337 -8.08 2.44 26.79
C ASN A 337 -8.82 3.05 25.60
N ASN A 338 -8.39 2.74 24.38
CA ASN A 338 -9.07 3.24 23.18
C ASN A 338 -10.50 2.70 23.03
N LEU A 339 -10.72 1.42 23.34
CA LEU A 339 -12.05 0.81 23.28
C LEU A 339 -12.99 1.37 24.36
N ILE A 340 -12.52 1.50 25.61
CA ILE A 340 -13.30 2.00 26.74
C ILE A 340 -13.60 3.49 26.58
N SER A 341 -12.60 4.29 26.19
CA SER A 341 -12.79 5.72 25.92
C SER A 341 -13.83 5.95 24.82
N ASN A 342 -13.81 5.16 23.74
CA ASN A 342 -14.85 5.21 22.71
C ASN A 342 -16.23 4.81 23.27
N ALA A 343 -16.30 3.73 24.05
CA ALA A 343 -17.56 3.27 24.64
C ALA A 343 -18.20 4.34 25.55
N LEU A 344 -17.42 4.97 26.45
CA LEU A 344 -17.91 6.04 27.33
C LEU A 344 -18.23 7.33 26.57
N ARG A 345 -17.50 7.61 25.50
CA ARG A 345 -17.73 8.80 24.66
C ARG A 345 -19.06 8.75 23.92
N TYR A 346 -19.39 7.61 23.31
CA TYR A 346 -20.58 7.49 22.44
C TYR A 346 -21.84 7.00 23.18
N THR A 347 -21.70 6.40 24.36
CA THR A 347 -22.85 6.01 25.17
C THR A 347 -23.41 7.23 25.91
N LYS A 348 -24.64 7.64 25.59
CA LYS A 348 -25.31 8.76 26.27
C LYS A 348 -26.07 8.32 27.52
N GLN A 349 -26.62 7.11 27.52
CA GLN A 349 -27.43 6.55 28.60
C GLN A 349 -27.14 5.04 28.72
N GLY A 350 -27.22 4.50 29.93
CA GLY A 350 -26.92 3.09 30.22
C GLY A 350 -25.52 2.92 30.80
N GLY A 351 -24.64 2.16 30.15
CA GLY A 351 -23.32 1.85 30.71
C GLY A 351 -22.36 1.11 29.79
N VAL A 352 -21.15 0.90 30.33
CA VAL A 352 -20.04 0.19 29.70
C VAL A 352 -19.58 -0.93 30.62
N LEU A 353 -19.33 -2.10 30.06
CA LEU A 353 -18.88 -3.31 30.76
C LEU A 353 -17.54 -3.78 30.20
N LEU A 354 -16.53 -3.89 31.06
CA LEU A 354 -15.27 -4.59 30.77
C LEU A 354 -15.27 -5.96 31.45
N GLY A 355 -14.90 -7.00 30.71
CA GLY A 355 -14.72 -8.34 31.27
C GLY A 355 -13.97 -9.26 30.32
N CYS A 356 -13.88 -10.55 30.67
CA CYS A 356 -13.26 -11.54 29.78
C CYS A 356 -13.96 -12.90 29.87
N ARG A 357 -13.81 -13.71 28.81
CA ARG A 357 -14.31 -15.09 28.74
C ARG A 357 -13.19 -16.06 28.41
N ARG A 358 -13.21 -17.24 29.02
CA ARG A 358 -12.29 -18.34 28.68
C ARG A 358 -12.77 -19.02 27.40
N ARG A 359 -11.88 -19.19 26.43
CA ARG A 359 -12.11 -19.86 25.14
C ARG A 359 -11.01 -20.88 24.90
N GLY A 360 -11.08 -22.01 25.60
CA GLY A 360 -10.04 -23.06 25.53
C GLY A 360 -8.68 -22.53 26.00
N ALA A 361 -7.71 -22.52 25.09
CA ALA A 361 -6.36 -22.00 25.32
C ALA A 361 -6.24 -20.47 25.23
N CYS A 362 -7.33 -19.78 24.89
CA CYS A 362 -7.35 -18.32 24.76
C CYS A 362 -8.28 -17.66 25.78
N VAL A 363 -8.08 -16.38 25.99
CA VAL A 363 -8.94 -15.48 26.76
C VAL A 363 -9.48 -14.41 25.82
N GLU A 364 -10.80 -14.28 25.76
CA GLU A 364 -11.50 -13.26 24.98
C GLU A 364 -11.85 -12.10 25.90
N ILE A 365 -11.09 -11.01 25.84
CA ILE A 365 -11.36 -9.77 26.59
C ILE A 365 -12.43 -8.98 25.83
N GLN A 366 -13.46 -8.49 26.52
CA GLN A 366 -14.65 -7.88 25.92
C GLN A 366 -14.94 -6.52 26.55
N VAL A 367 -15.19 -5.53 25.69
CA VAL A 367 -15.73 -4.21 26.05
C VAL A 367 -17.11 -4.10 25.41
N LEU A 368 -18.14 -3.96 26.23
CA LEU A 368 -19.54 -3.84 25.79
C LEU A 368 -20.07 -2.47 26.16
N ASP A 369 -20.76 -1.83 25.23
CA ASP A 369 -21.43 -0.55 25.43
C ASP A 369 -22.92 -0.64 25.08
N SER A 370 -23.73 0.19 25.72
CA SER A 370 -25.16 0.36 25.38
C SER A 370 -25.42 1.59 24.50
N GLY A 371 -24.43 1.98 23.69
CA GLY A 371 -24.47 3.17 22.86
C GLY A 371 -25.34 3.02 21.59
N PRO A 372 -25.19 3.92 20.61
CA PRO A 372 -26.02 3.94 19.40
C PRO A 372 -25.81 2.74 18.46
N GLY A 373 -24.78 1.93 18.69
CA GLY A 373 -24.41 0.83 17.79
C GLY A 373 -23.94 1.30 16.40
N ILE A 374 -23.46 0.34 15.60
CA ILE A 374 -22.81 0.56 14.31
C ILE A 374 -23.58 -0.21 13.23
N PRO A 375 -24.11 0.47 12.19
CA PRO A 375 -24.77 -0.17 11.04
C PRO A 375 -23.87 -1.18 10.32
N ALA A 376 -24.44 -2.29 9.83
CA ALA A 376 -23.68 -3.40 9.25
C ALA A 376 -22.82 -2.99 8.03
N ASP A 377 -23.30 -2.06 7.22
CA ASP A 377 -22.61 -1.46 6.07
C ASP A 377 -21.40 -0.59 6.47
N GLN A 378 -21.33 -0.17 7.74
CA GLN A 378 -20.31 0.75 8.26
C GLN A 378 -19.30 0.06 9.18
N GLN A 379 -19.54 -1.19 9.60
CA GLN A 379 -18.67 -1.92 10.53
C GLN A 379 -17.25 -2.18 10.01
N GLY A 380 -17.04 -2.22 8.69
CA GLY A 380 -15.69 -2.30 8.12
C GLY A 380 -14.96 -0.96 8.17
N MET A 381 -15.66 0.12 7.83
CA MET A 381 -15.07 1.46 7.71
C MET A 381 -14.74 2.11 9.06
N VAL A 382 -15.36 1.70 10.17
CA VAL A 382 -15.04 2.28 11.51
C VAL A 382 -13.61 2.02 11.97
N PHE A 383 -12.90 1.08 11.35
CA PHE A 383 -11.47 0.82 11.59
C PHE A 383 -10.56 1.58 10.63
N GLU A 384 -11.12 2.29 9.65
CA GLU A 384 -10.37 3.20 8.79
C GLU A 384 -10.06 4.50 9.53
N GLU A 385 -8.96 5.13 9.15
CA GLU A 385 -8.51 6.35 9.79
C GLU A 385 -9.44 7.52 9.48
N PHE A 386 -9.72 8.34 10.49
CA PHE A 386 -10.54 9.55 10.38
C PHE A 386 -12.00 9.32 9.97
N VAL A 387 -12.47 8.08 9.99
CA VAL A 387 -13.89 7.77 9.77
C VAL A 387 -14.68 8.06 11.04
N GLN A 388 -15.72 8.91 10.91
CA GLN A 388 -16.66 9.24 11.96
C GLN A 388 -18.09 9.18 11.43
N LEU A 389 -18.90 8.24 11.93
CA LEU A 389 -20.22 7.92 11.36
C LEU A 389 -21.32 8.94 11.68
N GLN A 390 -21.16 9.75 12.73
CA GLN A 390 -22.20 10.66 13.24
C GLN A 390 -21.65 12.07 13.56
N ASN A 391 -20.69 12.55 12.76
CA ASN A 391 -20.07 13.86 12.97
C ASN A 391 -20.07 14.76 11.71
N PRO A 392 -21.24 15.12 11.16
CA PRO A 392 -21.33 15.94 9.94
C PRO A 392 -20.74 17.35 10.10
N ALA A 393 -20.62 17.85 11.35
CA ALA A 393 -20.06 19.16 11.67
C ALA A 393 -18.60 19.12 12.17
N ARG A 394 -17.95 17.95 12.22
CA ARG A 394 -16.61 17.76 12.83
C ARG A 394 -16.48 18.38 14.23
N ASP A 395 -17.44 18.07 15.10
CA ASP A 395 -17.37 18.39 16.51
C ASP A 395 -16.11 17.77 17.13
N ARG A 396 -15.24 18.64 17.63
CA ARG A 396 -13.88 18.32 18.12
C ARG A 396 -13.93 17.52 19.43
N THR A 397 -15.06 17.54 20.14
CA THR A 397 -15.28 16.72 21.34
C THR A 397 -15.36 15.22 21.03
N GLN A 398 -15.59 14.84 19.77
CA GLN A 398 -15.72 13.45 19.35
C GLN A 398 -14.38 12.75 19.01
N GLY A 399 -13.25 13.48 19.08
CA GLY A 399 -11.90 13.00 18.74
C GLY A 399 -11.64 12.94 17.24
N LEU A 400 -10.56 12.26 16.82
CA LEU A 400 -10.08 12.27 15.43
C LEU A 400 -10.52 11.07 14.58
N GLY A 401 -11.17 10.06 15.17
CA GLY A 401 -11.44 8.81 14.46
C GLY A 401 -10.19 7.93 14.24
N LEU A 402 -9.12 8.13 15.01
CA LEU A 402 -7.90 7.30 14.95
C LEU A 402 -7.91 6.11 15.94
N GLY A 403 -8.73 6.18 16.99
CA GLY A 403 -8.69 5.21 18.09
C GLY A 403 -8.89 3.76 17.63
N LEU A 404 -9.93 3.49 16.83
CA LEU A 404 -10.19 2.12 16.35
C LEU A 404 -9.17 1.65 15.30
N ALA A 405 -8.60 2.55 14.50
CA ALA A 405 -7.51 2.22 13.58
C ALA A 405 -6.25 1.79 14.34
N ILE A 406 -5.91 2.49 15.44
CA ILE A 406 -4.81 2.11 16.35
C ILE A 406 -5.10 0.76 16.99
N VAL A 407 -6.32 0.51 17.46
CA VAL A 407 -6.73 -0.77 18.03
C VAL A 407 -6.52 -1.91 17.03
N ARG A 408 -6.98 -1.77 15.78
CA ARG A 408 -6.79 -2.79 14.73
C ARG A 408 -5.31 -3.09 14.50
N ARG A 409 -4.49 -2.06 14.27
CA ARG A 409 -3.05 -2.24 13.97
C ARG A 409 -2.27 -2.81 15.14
N THR A 410 -2.58 -2.37 16.36
CA THR A 410 -1.89 -2.86 17.57
C THR A 410 -2.28 -4.32 17.83
N ALA A 411 -3.55 -4.68 17.62
CA ALA A 411 -4.02 -6.06 17.72
C ALA A 411 -3.39 -6.97 16.66
N GLU A 412 -3.28 -6.49 15.41
CA GLU A 412 -2.57 -7.20 14.32
C GLU A 412 -1.08 -7.41 14.65
N LEU A 413 -0.40 -6.38 15.16
CA LEU A 413 1.01 -6.47 15.54
C LEU A 413 1.24 -7.47 16.69
N LEU A 414 0.35 -7.48 17.68
CA LEU A 414 0.40 -8.44 18.79
C LEU A 414 -0.03 -9.86 18.38
N GLY A 415 -0.62 -10.03 17.19
CA GLY A 415 -1.21 -11.30 16.78
C GLY A 415 -2.50 -11.66 17.52
N HIS A 416 -3.21 -10.67 18.09
CA HIS A 416 -4.44 -10.86 18.87
C HIS A 416 -5.67 -10.58 18.00
N PRO A 417 -6.49 -11.59 17.64
CA PRO A 417 -7.67 -11.37 16.80
C PRO A 417 -8.69 -10.42 17.44
N LEU A 418 -9.00 -9.32 16.74
CA LEU A 418 -10.04 -8.35 17.09
C LEU A 418 -11.38 -8.72 16.43
N LYS A 419 -12.47 -8.61 17.17
CA LYS A 419 -13.84 -8.79 16.66
C LYS A 419 -14.75 -7.65 17.09
N LEU A 420 -15.69 -7.32 16.22
CA LEU A 420 -16.78 -6.37 16.45
C LEU A 420 -18.10 -7.09 16.23
N ALA A 421 -19.00 -6.99 17.20
CA ALA A 421 -20.41 -7.33 17.05
C ALA A 421 -21.24 -6.13 17.50
N SER A 422 -21.95 -5.49 16.56
CA SER A 422 -22.73 -4.29 16.87
C SER A 422 -24.11 -4.36 16.22
N THR A 423 -25.10 -3.78 16.89
CA THR A 423 -26.46 -3.66 16.36
C THR A 423 -26.91 -2.22 16.54
N SER A 424 -27.33 -1.58 15.45
CA SER A 424 -27.80 -0.19 15.49
C SER A 424 -28.94 -0.03 16.51
N GLY A 425 -28.81 0.97 17.38
CA GLY A 425 -29.70 1.28 18.48
C GLY A 425 -29.56 0.40 19.73
N ARG A 426 -28.67 -0.61 19.75
CA ARG A 426 -28.52 -1.56 20.88
C ARG A 426 -27.13 -1.61 21.50
N GLY A 427 -26.16 -0.90 20.93
CA GLY A 427 -24.77 -0.84 21.40
C GLY A 427 -23.83 -1.75 20.62
N SER A 428 -22.57 -1.82 21.08
CA SER A 428 -21.50 -2.59 20.44
C SER A 428 -20.74 -3.46 21.44
N LEU A 429 -20.18 -4.55 20.93
CA LEU A 429 -19.24 -5.42 21.61
C LEU A 429 -17.96 -5.44 20.79
N PHE A 430 -16.87 -4.99 21.39
CA PHE A 430 -15.51 -5.18 20.89
C PHE A 430 -14.84 -6.26 21.72
N SER A 431 -14.16 -7.20 21.06
CA SER A 431 -13.44 -8.26 21.77
C SER A 431 -12.10 -8.59 21.14
N ILE A 432 -11.11 -8.90 21.99
CA ILE A 432 -9.77 -9.28 21.59
C ILE A 432 -9.43 -10.64 22.18
N THR A 433 -8.93 -11.52 21.32
CA THR A 433 -8.54 -12.88 21.70
C THR A 433 -7.04 -12.91 21.97
N VAL A 434 -6.65 -13.24 23.20
CA VAL A 434 -5.26 -13.31 23.65
C VAL A 434 -4.95 -14.74 24.13
N ALA A 435 -3.74 -15.24 23.91
CA ALA A 435 -3.34 -16.54 24.43
C ALA A 435 -3.34 -16.53 25.96
N LYS A 436 -3.81 -17.62 26.58
CA LYS A 436 -3.77 -17.77 28.04
C LYS A 436 -2.34 -18.10 28.48
N ALA A 437 -1.77 -17.31 29.39
CA ALA A 437 -0.48 -17.59 30.00
C ALA A 437 -0.62 -18.44 31.27
N GLY A 438 0.44 -19.15 31.63
CA GLY A 438 0.58 -19.77 32.96
C GLY A 438 0.76 -18.69 34.03
N ALA A 439 0.23 -18.91 35.23
CA ALA A 439 0.46 -18.00 36.35
C ALA A 439 1.96 -17.99 36.68
N VAL A 440 2.61 -16.85 36.51
CA VAL A 440 3.97 -16.62 37.02
C VAL A 440 3.81 -16.20 38.48
N GLN A 441 4.48 -16.89 39.39
CA GLN A 441 4.53 -16.49 40.81
C GLN A 441 5.07 -15.06 40.87
N ALA A 442 4.22 -14.13 41.31
CA ALA A 442 4.54 -12.71 41.38
C ALA A 442 5.78 -12.51 42.26
N ARG A 443 6.73 -11.72 41.73
CA ARG A 443 7.81 -11.14 42.52
C ARG A 443 7.16 -10.15 43.49
N LEU A 444 7.50 -10.26 44.77
CA LEU A 444 6.96 -9.51 45.91
C LEU A 444 6.62 -8.04 45.55
N GLU A 445 5.35 -7.70 45.70
CA GLU A 445 4.85 -6.32 45.63
C GLU A 445 5.52 -5.47 46.71
N VAL A 446 6.09 -4.33 46.31
CA VAL A 446 6.54 -3.29 47.23
C VAL A 446 5.32 -2.43 47.57
N ASP A 447 4.94 -2.45 48.83
CA ASP A 447 3.86 -1.66 49.41
C ASP A 447 4.11 -0.15 49.18
N THR A 448 3.26 0.50 48.40
CA THR A 448 3.34 1.95 48.14
C THR A 448 2.58 2.71 49.23
N THR A 449 3.17 2.77 50.42
CA THR A 449 2.80 3.82 51.39
C THR A 449 3.48 5.12 50.98
N SER A 450 2.67 6.09 50.53
CA SER A 450 3.08 7.46 50.24
C SER A 450 3.84 8.10 51.42
N PRO A 451 5.11 8.51 51.26
CA PRO A 451 5.74 9.44 52.19
C PRO A 451 5.41 10.87 51.79
N ALA A 452 5.23 11.72 52.79
CA ALA A 452 5.05 13.15 52.62
C ALA A 452 6.28 13.79 51.94
N SER A 453 6.02 14.64 50.94
CA SER A 453 6.85 15.73 50.43
C SER A 453 8.11 16.03 51.26
N SER A 454 9.26 15.50 50.85
CA SER A 454 10.56 16.08 51.21
C SER A 454 11.18 16.72 49.97
N ALA A 455 11.58 17.98 50.09
CA ALA A 455 12.34 18.69 49.07
C ALA A 455 13.59 17.87 48.68
N ALA A 456 13.82 17.72 47.38
CA ALA A 456 14.96 16.99 46.80
C ALA A 456 15.82 17.96 45.99
N GLY A 457 17.12 17.69 45.90
CA GLY A 457 18.01 18.40 44.98
C GLY A 457 18.03 17.76 43.61
N ILE A 458 17.77 18.53 42.55
CA ILE A 458 17.63 18.01 41.18
C ILE A 458 18.57 18.77 40.26
N MET A 459 19.52 18.08 39.64
CA MET A 459 20.29 18.66 38.51
C MET A 459 19.49 18.46 37.22
N VAL A 460 19.30 19.54 36.46
CA VAL A 460 18.53 19.51 35.20
C VAL A 460 19.43 19.97 34.05
N VAL A 461 19.53 19.15 33.00
CA VAL A 461 20.25 19.47 31.77
C VAL A 461 19.28 19.47 30.59
N GLU A 462 19.06 20.64 29.98
CA GLU A 462 18.19 20.84 28.82
C GLU A 462 18.74 22.01 28.00
N ASP A 463 19.01 21.78 26.72
CA ASP A 463 19.65 22.76 25.84
C ASP A 463 18.69 23.88 25.42
N GLU A 464 17.40 23.57 25.26
CA GLU A 464 16.35 24.56 25.00
C GLU A 464 16.05 25.42 26.25
N GLY A 465 16.52 26.67 26.24
CA GLY A 465 16.40 27.59 27.37
C GLY A 465 14.97 27.80 27.89
N ASP A 466 13.97 27.89 27.01
CA ASP A 466 12.57 28.06 27.42
C ASP A 466 12.02 26.83 28.17
N VAL A 467 12.45 25.62 27.76
CA VAL A 467 12.07 24.35 28.40
C VAL A 467 12.76 24.22 29.75
N LEU A 468 14.06 24.55 29.81
CA LEU A 468 14.84 24.57 31.05
C LEU A 468 14.21 25.52 32.08
N ASP A 469 13.88 26.75 31.69
CA ASP A 469 13.25 27.75 32.56
C ASP A 469 11.88 27.29 33.07
N ALA A 470 11.06 26.68 32.20
CA ALA A 470 9.77 26.13 32.58
C ALA A 470 9.91 24.98 33.59
N MET A 471 10.86 24.07 33.36
CA MET A 471 11.15 22.93 34.23
C MET A 471 11.64 23.38 35.61
N VAL A 472 12.57 24.35 35.65
CA VAL A 472 13.08 24.94 36.90
C VAL A 472 11.95 25.55 37.71
N ARG A 473 11.08 26.34 37.06
CA ARG A 473 9.94 26.99 37.72
C ARG A 473 8.97 25.96 38.29
N LEU A 474 8.63 24.92 37.51
CA LEU A 474 7.74 23.85 37.94
C LEU A 474 8.29 23.15 39.18
N LEU A 475 9.51 22.60 39.09
CA LEU A 475 10.13 21.85 40.18
C LEU A 475 10.35 22.72 41.44
N SER A 476 10.68 24.00 41.26
CA SER A 476 10.83 24.95 42.38
C SER A 476 9.51 25.25 43.08
N LEU A 477 8.40 25.37 42.34
CA LEU A 477 7.06 25.55 42.92
C LEU A 477 6.61 24.34 43.75
N GLU A 478 7.10 23.14 43.41
CA GLU A 478 6.88 21.91 44.18
C GLU A 478 7.79 21.79 45.40
N GLY A 479 8.70 22.75 45.61
CA GLY A 479 9.61 22.80 46.74
C GLY A 479 10.95 22.09 46.54
N HIS A 480 11.27 21.64 45.32
CA HIS A 480 12.58 21.06 45.01
C HIS A 480 13.65 22.15 44.85
N ARG A 481 14.91 21.81 45.17
CA ARG A 481 16.08 22.64 44.86
C ARG A 481 16.62 22.23 43.51
N VAL A 482 16.66 23.16 42.55
CA VAL A 482 17.02 22.84 41.17
C VAL A 482 18.37 23.46 40.82
N TYR A 483 19.24 22.69 40.17
CA TYR A 483 20.53 23.11 39.64
C TYR A 483 20.51 23.00 38.11
N PRO A 484 20.12 24.08 37.39
CA PRO A 484 19.92 24.03 35.95
C PRO A 484 21.21 24.26 35.17
N GLY A 485 21.27 23.71 33.95
CA GLY A 485 22.25 24.10 32.94
C GLY A 485 21.83 23.64 31.54
N ARG A 486 22.25 24.38 30.51
CA ARG A 486 22.07 23.95 29.10
C ARG A 486 23.04 22.86 28.69
N SER A 487 24.07 22.68 29.50
CA SER A 487 25.05 21.61 29.39
C SER A 487 25.37 21.06 30.77
N ALA A 488 26.04 19.91 30.82
CA ALA A 488 26.53 19.36 32.08
C ALA A 488 27.46 20.36 32.81
N ALA A 489 28.29 21.12 32.08
CA ALA A 489 29.20 22.11 32.67
C ALA A 489 28.46 23.26 33.36
N GLU A 490 27.39 23.79 32.74
CA GLU A 490 26.58 24.84 33.36
C GLU A 490 25.86 24.34 34.61
N ALA A 491 25.31 23.12 34.58
CA ALA A 491 24.67 22.52 35.75
C ALA A 491 25.67 22.28 36.88
N GLN A 492 26.92 21.91 36.56
CA GLN A 492 28.02 21.80 37.52
C GLN A 492 28.37 23.14 38.15
N GLU A 493 28.43 24.22 37.36
CA GLU A 493 28.68 25.57 37.84
C GLU A 493 27.58 26.04 38.79
N ALA A 494 26.31 25.85 38.41
CA ALA A 494 25.15 26.16 39.25
C ALA A 494 25.17 25.41 40.59
N HIS A 495 25.51 24.12 40.56
CA HIS A 495 25.68 23.31 41.76
C HIS A 495 26.86 23.79 42.62
N THR A 496 28.00 24.11 42.01
CA THR A 496 29.21 24.59 42.72
C THR A 496 28.95 25.93 43.41
N ALA A 497 28.25 26.84 42.74
CA ALA A 497 27.82 28.11 43.32
C ALA A 497 26.89 27.91 44.52
N ALA A 498 25.95 26.95 44.43
CA ALA A 498 25.08 26.61 45.55
C ALA A 498 25.84 25.96 46.72
N LEU A 499 26.84 25.12 46.44
CA LEU A 499 27.72 24.51 47.44
C LEU A 499 28.54 25.55 48.20
N ALA A 500 28.97 26.61 47.52
CA ALA A 500 29.68 27.73 48.15
C ALA A 500 28.76 28.54 49.09
N ALA A 501 27.44 28.51 48.86
CA ALA A 501 26.44 29.21 49.65
C ALA A 501 25.86 28.37 50.81
N GLY A 502 26.12 27.07 50.86
CA GLY A 502 25.66 26.17 51.92
C GLY A 502 25.51 24.71 51.47
N ASP A 503 24.72 23.94 52.21
CA ASP A 503 24.46 22.54 51.85
C ASP A 503 23.62 22.43 50.56
N ALA A 504 24.12 21.67 49.59
CA ALA A 504 23.55 21.50 48.25
C ALA A 504 23.46 20.01 47.89
N PRO A 505 22.53 19.25 48.49
CA PRO A 505 22.36 17.85 48.15
C PRO A 505 21.84 17.70 46.72
N VAL A 506 22.29 16.69 45.99
CA VAL A 506 21.72 16.30 44.68
C VAL A 506 21.19 14.89 44.76
N ASP A 507 19.88 14.71 44.70
CA ASP A 507 19.21 13.42 44.85
C ASP A 507 18.72 12.82 43.52
N LEU A 508 18.68 13.63 42.46
CA LEU A 508 18.21 13.22 41.13
C LEU A 508 18.93 14.01 40.03
N ILE A 509 19.16 13.36 38.89
CA ILE A 509 19.57 14.02 37.64
C ILE A 509 18.48 13.82 36.59
N ILE A 510 18.06 14.90 35.94
CA ILE A 510 17.16 14.90 34.78
C ILE A 510 17.96 15.46 33.59
N ALA A 511 18.01 14.75 32.48
CA ALA A 511 18.70 15.21 31.27
C ALA A 511 17.87 14.97 30.02
N ASP A 512 17.83 15.94 29.09
CA ASP A 512 17.43 15.64 27.72
C ASP A 512 18.46 14.70 27.08
N TYR A 513 17.98 13.75 26.30
CA TYR A 513 18.80 12.82 25.55
C TYR A 513 19.59 13.51 24.44
N ARG A 514 19.02 14.50 23.75
CA ARG A 514 19.74 15.28 22.74
C ARG A 514 20.15 16.62 23.33
N LEU A 515 21.45 16.87 23.36
CA LEU A 515 22.02 18.15 23.75
C LEU A 515 22.87 18.69 22.60
N GLU A 516 23.24 19.98 22.65
CA GLU A 516 24.10 20.59 21.65
C GLU A 516 25.46 19.88 21.49
N ASN A 517 26.10 20.10 20.34
CA ASN A 517 27.42 19.56 19.99
C ASN A 517 27.53 18.03 19.96
N ASP A 518 26.47 17.34 19.50
CA ASP A 518 26.37 15.87 19.45
C ASP A 518 26.56 15.17 20.82
N THR A 519 26.37 15.91 21.91
CA THR A 519 26.46 15.37 23.27
C THR A 519 25.16 14.66 23.62
N THR A 520 25.24 13.46 24.20
CA THR A 520 24.04 12.74 24.63
C THR A 520 23.72 13.01 26.11
N GLY A 521 22.45 12.89 26.48
CA GLY A 521 22.02 12.95 27.88
C GLY A 521 22.73 11.91 28.76
N THR A 522 23.09 10.75 28.20
CA THR A 522 23.91 9.74 28.89
C THR A 522 25.34 10.22 29.16
N ASP A 523 25.94 11.00 28.28
CA ASP A 523 27.26 11.60 28.50
C ASP A 523 27.20 12.71 29.55
N ALA A 524 26.13 13.52 29.51
CA ALA A 524 25.88 14.55 30.53
C ALA A 524 25.70 13.93 31.92
N ILE A 525 24.87 12.88 32.04
CA ILE A 525 24.68 12.12 33.30
C ILE A 525 26.02 11.59 33.81
N ARG A 526 26.85 11.00 32.93
CA ARG A 526 28.17 10.47 33.31
C ARG A 526 29.07 11.58 33.87
N ALA A 527 29.09 12.75 33.24
CA ALA A 527 29.84 13.91 33.70
C ALA A 527 29.32 14.46 35.04
N LEU A 528 28.00 14.46 35.25
CA LEU A 528 27.38 14.91 36.50
C LEU A 528 27.63 13.93 37.65
N HIS A 529 27.53 12.62 37.44
CA HIS A 529 27.92 11.62 38.45
C HIS A 529 29.39 11.76 38.86
N ALA A 530 30.29 12.06 37.91
CA ALA A 530 31.70 12.33 38.19
C ALA A 530 31.89 13.60 39.05
N HIS A 531 31.10 14.66 38.81
CA HIS A 531 31.13 15.90 39.59
C HIS A 531 30.63 15.72 41.03
N ILE A 532 29.52 15.01 41.22
CA ILE A 532 28.91 14.83 42.55
C ILE A 532 29.65 13.72 43.34
N GLY A 533 30.40 12.85 42.67
CA GLY A 533 31.16 11.77 43.31
C GLY A 533 30.31 10.61 43.84
N ARG A 534 29.02 10.57 43.50
CA ARG A 534 28.08 9.48 43.86
C ARG A 534 27.10 9.20 42.74
N LEU A 535 26.63 7.96 42.67
CA LEU A 535 25.54 7.56 41.78
C LEU A 535 24.21 7.95 42.43
N VAL A 536 23.50 8.86 41.77
CA VAL A 536 22.11 9.23 42.09
C VAL A 536 21.21 8.72 40.98
N PRO A 537 19.93 8.46 41.26
CA PRO A 537 18.98 8.10 40.23
C PRO A 537 18.91 9.12 39.08
N THR A 538 18.57 8.64 37.88
CA THR A 538 18.58 9.42 36.64
C THR A 538 17.30 9.25 35.85
N ILE A 539 16.81 10.36 35.29
CA ILE A 539 15.71 10.39 34.32
C ILE A 539 16.24 10.98 33.02
N ILE A 540 16.05 10.26 31.92
CA ILE A 540 16.31 10.75 30.57
C ILE A 540 14.98 11.10 29.92
N ILE A 541 14.88 12.35 29.49
CA ILE A 541 13.77 12.85 28.69
C ILE A 541 14.18 12.75 27.22
N THR A 542 13.32 12.21 26.34
CA THR A 542 13.67 12.09 24.93
C THR A 542 12.48 12.33 24.01
N GLY A 543 12.69 13.11 22.95
CA GLY A 543 11.79 13.15 21.78
C GLY A 543 12.12 12.07 20.74
N ASP A 544 13.22 11.34 20.92
CA ASP A 544 13.62 10.27 20.00
C ASP A 544 12.83 8.99 20.28
N THR A 545 12.45 8.31 19.21
CA THR A 545 11.53 7.18 19.24
C THR A 545 12.13 5.93 18.61
N SER A 546 13.41 6.01 18.22
CA SER A 546 14.17 4.92 17.63
C SER A 546 14.44 3.80 18.65
N PRO A 547 14.06 2.53 18.36
CA PRO A 547 14.30 1.40 19.26
C PRO A 547 15.78 1.14 19.53
N ALA A 548 16.67 1.44 18.57
CA ALA A 548 18.11 1.27 18.75
C ALA A 548 18.64 2.17 19.88
N ARG A 549 18.16 3.42 19.92
CA ARG A 549 18.52 4.40 20.95
C ARG A 549 17.83 4.11 22.28
N LEU A 550 16.57 3.65 22.27
CA LEU A 550 15.88 3.25 23.51
C LEU A 550 16.53 2.04 24.18
N LYS A 551 17.06 1.08 23.41
CA LYS A 551 17.86 -0.03 23.96
C LYS A 551 19.14 0.48 24.62
N GLU A 552 19.87 1.38 23.97
CA GLU A 552 21.09 2.00 24.50
C GLU A 552 20.80 2.76 25.81
N ILE A 553 19.72 3.53 25.86
CA ILE A 553 19.30 4.26 27.06
C ILE A 553 18.87 3.30 28.18
N SER A 554 18.10 2.24 27.87
CA SER A 554 17.67 1.26 28.88
C SER A 554 18.85 0.50 29.52
N ALA A 555 19.93 0.29 28.77
CA ALA A 555 21.16 -0.33 29.26
C ALA A 555 21.93 0.57 30.26
N SER A 556 21.65 1.89 30.28
CA SER A 556 22.27 2.84 31.22
C SER A 556 21.68 2.78 32.64
N GLY A 557 20.55 2.09 32.84
CA GLY A 557 19.84 2.03 34.13
C GLY A 557 18.98 3.27 34.46
N SER A 558 18.90 4.25 33.55
CA SER A 558 18.09 5.46 33.71
C SER A 558 16.60 5.20 33.43
N ARG A 559 15.70 5.92 34.12
CA ARG A 559 14.27 5.95 33.77
C ARG A 559 14.07 6.83 32.54
N ILE A 560 13.18 6.42 31.64
CA ILE A 560 12.95 7.11 30.36
C ILE A 560 11.56 7.74 30.38
N LEU A 561 11.48 9.03 30.03
CA LEU A 561 10.24 9.75 29.76
C LEU A 561 10.24 10.29 28.33
N HIS A 562 9.08 10.31 27.68
CA HIS A 562 8.96 10.73 26.28
C HIS A 562 8.36 12.13 26.16
N LYS A 563 9.01 13.01 25.39
CA LYS A 563 8.42 14.30 25.00
C LYS A 563 7.22 14.02 24.06
N PRO A 564 6.04 14.65 24.25
CA PRO A 564 5.70 15.63 25.28
C PRO A 564 5.29 14.98 26.62
N ILE A 565 5.88 15.45 27.73
CA ILE A 565 5.66 14.90 29.08
C ILE A 565 4.51 15.63 29.78
N ALA A 566 3.65 14.89 30.47
CA ALA A 566 2.66 15.46 31.37
C ALA A 566 3.26 15.70 32.76
N ASP A 567 2.91 16.82 33.40
CA ASP A 567 3.33 17.18 34.77
C ASP A 567 3.14 16.04 35.78
N GLU A 568 2.00 15.36 35.72
CA GLU A 568 1.64 14.26 36.64
C GLU A 568 2.57 13.04 36.49
N GLU A 569 2.92 12.70 35.25
CA GLU A 569 3.86 11.61 34.94
C GLU A 569 5.28 11.93 35.43
N LEU A 570 5.70 13.19 35.28
CA LEU A 570 6.99 13.66 35.79
C LEU A 570 7.03 13.57 37.32
N ARG A 571 5.99 14.07 38.02
CA ARG A 571 5.88 14.02 39.48
C ARG A 571 5.88 12.61 40.04
N GLU A 572 5.09 11.71 39.45
CA GLU A 572 5.02 10.31 39.85
C GLU A 572 6.38 9.64 39.70
N THR A 573 7.07 9.91 38.59
CA THR A 573 8.40 9.37 38.32
C THR A 573 9.43 9.90 39.32
N ILE A 574 9.47 11.21 39.58
CA ILE A 574 10.36 11.81 40.58
C ILE A 574 10.09 11.20 41.95
N THR A 575 8.83 11.06 42.34
CA THR A 575 8.45 10.52 43.64
C THR A 575 8.90 9.06 43.79
N ALA A 576 8.61 8.23 42.78
CA ALA A 576 8.98 6.82 42.76
C ALA A 576 10.50 6.62 42.82
N VAL A 577 11.24 7.47 42.11
CA VAL A 577 12.70 7.36 41.97
C VAL A 577 13.45 7.91 43.20
N CYS A 578 13.02 9.04 43.76
CA CYS A 578 13.69 9.67 44.90
C CYS A 578 13.33 9.06 46.25
N PHE A 579 12.09 8.56 46.42
CA PHE A 579 11.56 8.18 47.73
C PHE A 579 11.19 6.70 47.88
N GLY A 580 11.21 5.91 46.81
CA GLY A 580 10.92 4.47 46.84
C GLY A 580 12.02 3.59 47.46
N GLY A 581 13.21 4.14 47.77
CA GLY A 581 14.39 3.35 48.18
C GLY A 581 14.87 3.52 49.63
N LYS A 582 14.26 4.38 50.45
CA LYS A 582 14.84 4.81 51.75
C LYS A 582 14.35 4.05 52.99
N ALA A 583 13.75 2.87 52.84
CA ALA A 583 13.09 2.15 53.93
C ALA A 583 13.79 0.85 54.38
N ILE A 584 15.12 0.79 54.52
CA ILE A 584 15.79 -0.30 55.29
C ILE A 584 17.10 0.20 55.93
N SER A 585 17.03 0.90 57.06
CA SER A 585 18.10 0.91 58.10
C SER A 585 17.57 1.51 59.41
N GLY A 586 16.55 0.87 59.98
CA GLY A 586 16.07 1.15 61.33
C GLY A 586 16.39 0.00 62.27
N ASP A 587 17.54 0.11 62.93
CA ASP A 587 17.85 -0.35 64.29
C ASP A 587 17.12 -1.61 64.83
N THR A 588 17.84 -2.73 64.88
CA THR A 588 17.61 -3.76 65.91
C THR A 588 18.95 -4.19 66.50
N ARG A 589 19.09 -3.90 67.80
CA ARG A 589 20.01 -4.54 68.74
C ARG A 589 19.97 -6.06 68.69
#